data_AF-A0A8B7ZJJ1-F1
#
_entry.id   AF-A0A8B7ZJJ1-F1
#
_cell.length_a   1.000
_cell.length_b   1.000
_cell.length_c   1.000
_cell.angle_alpha   90.00
_cell.angle_beta   90.00
_cell.angle_gamma   90.00
#
_symmetry.space_group_name_H-M   'P 1'
#
loop_
_entity.id
_entity.type
_entity.pdbx_description
1 polymer ?
#
loop_
_entity_poly.entity_id
_entity_poly.type
_entity_poly.pdbx_seq_one_letter_code
_entity_poly.pdbx_strand_id
1 'polypeptide(L)'
;MAPRFKLTYFDFRGRAEVIRLLFAASGIEFEDVRIAIEDWSAMKQSTPFGRLPLLEFDGIVLPEARAIANYVARETGLYGKSSQEQAQIDVVMEILQDLQHSYFAAYIQKNEEAKEDLTKSFFEKDSLKFLGWLEELLIKNNGGDGFFVGESVSQIQIQFLTW
;
A
#
# COMPACT_ATOMS: atom_id res chain seq x y z
N MET A 1 -24.89 -12.58 6.78
CA MET A 1 -24.11 -13.46 5.89
C MET A 1 -22.65 -13.26 6.28
N ALA A 2 -21.79 -14.27 6.26
CA ALA A 2 -20.37 -14.04 6.58
C ALA A 2 -19.73 -13.16 5.49
N PRO A 3 -18.79 -12.26 5.81
CA PRO A 3 -18.10 -11.47 4.80
C PRO A 3 -17.43 -12.37 3.76
N ARG A 4 -17.45 -11.97 2.48
CA ARG A 4 -16.80 -12.71 1.37
C ARG A 4 -15.27 -12.72 1.53
N PHE A 5 -14.73 -11.62 2.04
CA PHE A 5 -13.30 -11.39 2.17
C PHE A 5 -12.87 -11.53 3.63
N LYS A 6 -11.72 -12.19 3.83
CA LYS A 6 -11.05 -12.28 5.13
C LYS A 6 -9.60 -11.86 4.99
N LEU A 7 -9.22 -10.78 5.67
CA LEU A 7 -7.87 -10.23 5.67
C LEU A 7 -7.18 -10.62 6.99
N THR A 8 -6.11 -11.39 6.90
CA THR A 8 -5.29 -11.76 8.07
C THR A 8 -4.00 -10.96 8.10
N TYR A 9 -3.76 -10.24 9.19
CA TYR A 9 -2.51 -9.51 9.44
C TYR A 9 -2.24 -9.35 10.95
N PHE A 10 -1.10 -8.78 11.30
CA PHE A 10 -0.82 -8.39 12.69
C PHE A 10 -1.78 -7.31 13.20
N ASP A 11 -1.96 -7.23 14.52
CA ASP A 11 -2.73 -6.18 15.19
C ASP A 11 -2.01 -4.82 15.25
N PHE A 12 -1.62 -4.34 14.06
CA PHE A 12 -1.19 -2.96 13.81
C PHE A 12 -1.49 -2.61 12.35
N ARG A 13 -1.27 -1.35 11.97
CA ARG A 13 -1.52 -0.85 10.61
C ARG A 13 -0.68 -1.58 9.56
N GLY A 14 0.61 -1.25 9.51
CA GLY A 14 1.61 -1.90 8.66
C GLY A 14 1.17 -2.03 7.20
N ARG A 15 1.57 -3.13 6.55
CA ARG A 15 1.30 -3.37 5.13
C ARG A 15 -0.18 -3.68 4.82
N ALA A 16 -0.99 -4.02 5.82
CA ALA A 16 -2.41 -4.30 5.63
C ALA A 16 -3.29 -3.05 5.64
N GLU A 17 -2.79 -1.92 6.12
CA GLU A 17 -3.62 -0.73 6.31
C GLU A 17 -4.21 -0.19 5.01
N VAL A 18 -3.43 -0.17 3.94
CA VAL A 18 -3.94 0.22 2.61
C VAL A 18 -5.11 -0.67 2.18
N ILE A 19 -5.04 -1.97 2.44
CA ILE A 19 -6.10 -2.93 2.10
C ILE A 19 -7.35 -2.69 2.95
N ARG A 20 -7.18 -2.46 4.27
CA ARG A 20 -8.29 -2.10 5.17
C ARG A 20 -8.99 -0.83 4.72
N LEU A 21 -8.23 0.20 4.34
CA LEU A 21 -8.78 1.47 3.88
C LEU A 21 -9.45 1.35 2.51
N LEU A 22 -8.96 0.48 1.61
CA LEU A 22 -9.65 0.18 0.35
C LEU A 22 -11.02 -0.45 0.59
N PHE A 23 -11.12 -1.43 1.51
CA PHE A 23 -12.41 -1.98 1.90
C PHE A 23 -13.31 -0.92 2.54
N ALA A 24 -12.78 -0.12 3.48
CA ALA A 24 -13.55 0.94 4.13
C ALA A 24 -14.06 1.99 3.13
N ALA A 25 -13.22 2.44 2.19
CA ALA A 25 -13.58 3.43 1.18
C ALA A 25 -14.63 2.92 0.17
N SER A 26 -14.66 1.61 -0.06
CA SER A 26 -15.62 0.96 -0.97
C SER A 26 -16.94 0.54 -0.32
N GLY A 27 -16.98 0.52 1.02
CA GLY A 27 -18.13 0.01 1.77
C GLY A 27 -18.28 -1.51 1.70
N ILE A 28 -17.31 -2.24 1.15
CA ILE A 28 -17.32 -3.71 1.14
C ILE A 28 -16.95 -4.22 2.54
N GLU A 29 -17.84 -5.02 3.13
CA GLU A 29 -17.56 -5.71 4.38
C GLU A 29 -16.51 -6.82 4.19
N PHE A 30 -15.59 -6.90 5.15
CA PHE A 30 -14.57 -7.95 5.22
C PHE A 30 -14.33 -8.32 6.69
N GLU A 31 -13.85 -9.54 6.92
CA GLU A 31 -13.37 -9.98 8.23
C GLU A 31 -11.91 -9.54 8.42
N ASP A 32 -11.63 -8.65 9.37
CA ASP A 32 -10.27 -8.21 9.75
C ASP A 32 -9.72 -9.13 10.85
N VAL A 33 -9.03 -10.20 10.47
CA VAL A 33 -8.42 -11.14 11.41
C VAL A 33 -7.06 -10.60 11.82
N ARG A 34 -7.00 -10.12 13.06
CA ARG A 34 -5.80 -9.56 13.67
C ARG A 34 -5.13 -10.57 14.58
N ILE A 35 -3.87 -10.85 14.32
CA ILE A 35 -3.08 -11.77 15.15
C ILE A 35 -2.06 -11.01 16.00
N ALA A 36 -1.83 -11.51 17.20
CA ALA A 36 -0.75 -11.03 18.04
C ALA A 36 0.62 -11.47 17.48
N ILE A 37 1.68 -10.74 17.78
CA ILE A 37 3.04 -11.06 17.29
C ILE A 37 3.51 -12.40 17.86
N GLU A 38 3.09 -12.73 19.07
CA GLU A 38 3.43 -13.93 19.82
C GLU A 38 2.87 -15.19 19.13
N ASP A 39 1.67 -15.09 18.58
CA ASP A 39 0.95 -16.18 17.90
C ASP A 39 1.50 -16.47 16.49
N TRP A 40 2.24 -15.53 15.91
CA TRP A 40 2.76 -15.65 14.55
C TRP A 40 3.67 -16.85 14.35
N SER A 41 4.46 -17.20 15.36
CA SER A 41 5.40 -18.32 15.30
C SER A 41 4.71 -19.65 14.95
N ALA A 42 3.49 -19.86 15.47
CA ALA A 42 2.69 -21.07 15.22
C ALA A 42 2.05 -21.07 13.83
N MET A 43 1.69 -19.90 13.30
CA MET A 43 1.05 -19.75 11.98
C MET A 43 2.03 -19.68 10.82
N LYS A 44 3.26 -19.21 11.03
CA LYS A 44 4.20 -18.87 9.96
C LYS A 44 4.45 -20.00 8.97
N GLN A 45 4.51 -21.24 9.44
CA GLN A 45 4.79 -22.39 8.58
C GLN A 45 3.61 -22.74 7.66
N SER A 46 2.38 -22.37 8.04
CA SER A 46 1.18 -22.62 7.23
C SER A 46 0.86 -21.48 6.26
N THR A 47 1.57 -20.36 6.31
CA THR A 47 1.33 -19.26 5.35
C THR A 47 2.23 -19.36 4.11
N PRO A 48 1.73 -18.97 2.93
CA PRO A 48 2.56 -18.84 1.74
C PRO A 48 3.81 -17.98 2.01
N PHE A 49 4.98 -18.54 1.71
CA PHE A 49 6.30 -17.90 1.89
C PHE A 49 6.64 -17.50 3.33
N GLY A 50 5.86 -17.92 4.33
CA GLY A 50 6.02 -17.51 5.72
C GLY A 50 5.87 -16.01 5.93
N ARG A 51 4.88 -15.40 5.26
CA ARG A 51 4.59 -13.96 5.29
C ARG A 51 3.10 -13.66 5.53
N LEU A 52 2.84 -12.40 5.88
CA LEU A 52 1.55 -11.74 5.98
C LEU A 52 1.64 -10.38 5.27
N PRO A 53 0.53 -9.75 4.83
CA PRO A 53 -0.87 -10.18 4.97
C PRO A 53 -1.29 -11.32 4.03
N LEU A 54 -2.46 -11.90 4.34
CA LEU A 54 -3.19 -12.84 3.48
C LEU A 54 -4.62 -12.33 3.27
N LEU A 55 -5.10 -12.37 2.03
CA LEU A 55 -6.52 -12.20 1.73
C LEU A 55 -7.11 -13.54 1.30
N GLU A 56 -8.15 -13.98 1.99
CA GLU A 56 -8.91 -15.19 1.66
C GLU A 56 -10.28 -14.80 1.08
N PHE A 57 -10.67 -15.44 -0.02
CA PHE A 57 -11.98 -15.27 -0.67
C PHE A 57 -12.25 -16.42 -1.64
N ASP A 58 -13.48 -16.91 -1.73
CA ASP A 58 -13.91 -17.93 -2.72
C ASP A 58 -12.99 -19.18 -2.79
N GLY A 59 -12.41 -19.58 -1.65
CA GLY A 59 -11.47 -20.71 -1.55
C GLY A 59 -10.03 -20.39 -2.00
N ILE A 60 -9.72 -19.16 -2.37
CA ILE A 60 -8.40 -18.65 -2.74
C ILE A 60 -7.72 -18.02 -1.52
N VAL A 61 -6.42 -18.23 -1.37
CA VAL A 61 -5.56 -17.52 -0.41
C VAL A 61 -4.52 -16.73 -1.20
N LEU A 62 -4.65 -15.40 -1.20
CA LEU A 62 -3.76 -14.48 -1.91
C LEU A 62 -2.74 -13.86 -0.93
N PRO A 63 -1.43 -14.12 -1.10
CA PRO A 63 -0.38 -13.43 -0.35
C PRO A 63 0.06 -12.13 -1.03
N GLU A 64 1.02 -11.42 -0.40
CA GLU A 64 1.68 -10.20 -0.88
C GLU A 64 0.77 -8.95 -0.89
N ALA A 65 1.03 -8.05 0.07
CA ALA A 65 0.18 -6.88 0.37
C ALA A 65 -0.18 -6.03 -0.86
N ARG A 66 0.78 -5.79 -1.76
CA ARG A 66 0.54 -4.98 -2.97
C ARG A 66 -0.34 -5.68 -3.99
N ALA A 67 -0.16 -6.99 -4.17
CA ALA A 67 -1.02 -7.77 -5.05
C ALA A 67 -2.45 -7.81 -4.52
N ILE A 68 -2.59 -7.97 -3.20
CA ILE A 68 -3.88 -7.88 -2.51
C ILE A 68 -4.52 -6.49 -2.70
N ALA A 69 -3.78 -5.41 -2.43
CA ALA A 69 -4.28 -4.04 -2.59
C ALA A 69 -4.74 -3.76 -4.03
N ASN A 70 -3.95 -4.15 -5.03
CA ASN A 70 -4.31 -4.02 -6.44
C ASN A 70 -5.57 -4.83 -6.80
N TYR A 71 -5.71 -6.05 -6.27
CA TYR A 71 -6.90 -6.86 -6.48
C TYR A 71 -8.14 -6.20 -5.88
N VAL A 72 -8.08 -5.78 -4.61
CA VAL A 72 -9.19 -5.10 -3.93
C VAL A 72 -9.53 -3.80 -4.65
N ALA A 73 -8.55 -2.98 -5.03
CA ALA A 73 -8.79 -1.75 -5.77
C ALA A 73 -9.52 -1.98 -7.10
N ARG A 74 -9.26 -3.09 -7.80
CA ARG A 74 -10.00 -3.47 -9.02
C ARG A 74 -11.44 -3.87 -8.70
N GLU A 75 -11.63 -4.74 -7.70
CA GLU A 75 -12.96 -5.19 -7.27
C GLU A 75 -13.84 -4.02 -6.78
N THR A 76 -13.22 -2.96 -6.25
CA THR A 76 -13.93 -1.79 -5.70
C THR A 76 -14.02 -0.60 -6.66
N GLY A 77 -13.48 -0.70 -7.87
CA GLY A 77 -13.45 0.41 -8.83
C GLY A 77 -12.50 1.56 -8.46
N LEU A 78 -11.57 1.34 -7.53
CA LEU A 78 -10.53 2.30 -7.08
C LEU A 78 -9.21 2.15 -7.86
N TYR A 79 -9.23 1.46 -9.00
CA TYR A 79 -8.07 1.19 -9.85
C TYR A 79 -8.16 1.93 -11.19
N GLY A 80 -8.83 3.08 -11.26
CA GLY A 80 -8.97 3.87 -12.50
C GLY A 80 -9.98 3.28 -13.50
N LYS A 81 -10.45 4.13 -14.42
CA LYS A 81 -11.57 3.82 -15.33
C LYS A 81 -11.14 3.32 -16.71
N SER A 82 -9.87 3.51 -17.07
CA SER A 82 -9.31 3.13 -18.36
C SER A 82 -7.95 2.45 -18.21
N SER A 83 -7.50 1.73 -19.24
CA SER A 83 -6.16 1.13 -19.24
C SER A 83 -5.04 2.17 -19.11
N GLN A 84 -5.26 3.38 -19.62
CA GLN A 84 -4.32 4.48 -19.49
C GLN A 84 -4.26 5.01 -18.04
N GLU A 85 -5.40 5.22 -17.38
CA GLU A 85 -5.43 5.60 -15.97
C GLU A 85 -4.82 4.52 -15.08
N GLN A 86 -5.11 3.25 -15.36
CA GLN A 86 -4.53 2.09 -14.67
C GLN A 86 -3.00 2.09 -14.75
N ALA A 87 -2.45 2.29 -15.95
CA ALA A 87 -1.01 2.36 -16.13
C ALA A 87 -0.38 3.55 -15.37
N GLN A 88 -1.04 4.71 -15.33
CA GLN A 88 -0.57 5.85 -14.56
C GLN A 88 -0.62 5.58 -13.05
N ILE A 89 -1.68 4.92 -12.57
CA ILE A 89 -1.79 4.47 -11.18
C ILE A 89 -0.65 3.52 -10.83
N ASP A 90 -0.36 2.53 -11.68
CA ASP A 90 0.74 1.59 -11.45
C ASP A 90 2.08 2.31 -11.32
N VAL A 91 2.39 3.26 -12.20
CA VAL A 91 3.62 4.07 -12.13
C VAL A 91 3.71 4.81 -10.79
N VAL A 92 2.63 5.46 -10.37
CA VAL A 92 2.60 6.19 -9.09
C VAL A 92 2.80 5.23 -7.91
N MET A 93 2.14 4.08 -7.92
CA MET A 93 2.27 3.08 -6.85
C MET A 93 3.69 2.52 -6.74
N GLU A 94 4.39 2.30 -7.86
CA GLU A 94 5.82 1.92 -7.84
C GLU A 94 6.69 3.04 -7.25
N ILE A 95 6.45 4.29 -7.61
CA ILE A 95 7.21 5.44 -7.09
C ILE A 95 6.99 5.61 -5.58
N LEU A 96 5.75 5.47 -5.11
CA LEU A 96 5.47 5.48 -3.67
C LEU A 96 6.18 4.32 -2.96
N GLN A 97 6.28 3.15 -3.59
CA GLN A 97 7.01 2.03 -3.03
C GLN A 97 8.51 2.29 -2.94
N ASP A 98 9.12 2.87 -3.97
CA ASP A 98 10.55 3.23 -3.97
C ASP A 98 10.86 4.25 -2.87
N LEU A 99 10.02 5.26 -2.74
CA LEU A 99 10.14 6.26 -1.68
C LEU A 99 9.97 5.62 -0.28
N GLN A 100 9.02 4.69 -0.11
CA GLN A 100 8.84 3.95 1.16
C GLN A 100 10.03 3.04 1.46
N HIS A 101 10.58 2.37 0.45
CA HIS A 101 11.76 1.52 0.62
C HIS A 101 12.99 2.34 1.02
N SER A 102 13.23 3.50 0.41
CA SER A 102 14.34 4.38 0.78
C SER A 102 14.21 4.86 2.23
N TYR A 103 13.02 5.33 2.62
CA TYR A 103 12.74 5.71 4.01
C TYR A 103 12.98 4.56 4.98
N PHE A 104 12.42 3.38 4.69
CA PHE A 104 12.49 2.23 5.58
C PHE A 104 13.93 1.70 5.71
N ALA A 105 14.73 1.76 4.65
CA ALA A 105 16.14 1.40 4.69
C ALA A 105 16.93 2.26 5.69
N ALA A 106 16.65 3.57 5.76
CA ALA A 106 17.22 4.45 6.77
C ALA A 106 16.68 4.10 8.18
N TYR A 107 15.36 3.91 8.30
CA TYR A 107 14.69 3.67 9.58
C TYR A 107 15.19 2.42 10.33
N ILE A 108 15.41 1.31 9.61
CA ILE A 108 15.83 0.04 10.21
C ILE A 108 17.35 -0.10 10.39
N GLN A 109 18.13 0.87 9.91
CA GLN A 109 19.58 0.80 9.99
C GLN A 109 20.04 0.87 11.45
N LYS A 110 20.93 -0.05 11.84
CA LYS A 110 21.47 -0.17 13.21
C LYS A 110 22.80 0.54 13.39
N ASN A 111 23.55 0.75 12.31
CA ASN A 111 24.77 1.53 12.34
C ASN A 111 24.42 3.02 12.25
N GLU A 112 24.79 3.81 13.26
CA GLU A 112 24.38 5.22 13.36
C GLU A 112 24.93 6.09 12.21
N GLU A 113 26.16 5.86 11.76
CA GLU A 113 26.76 6.62 10.63
C GLU A 113 26.01 6.32 9.32
N ALA A 114 25.81 5.05 9.00
CA ALA A 114 25.04 4.63 7.83
C ALA A 114 23.58 5.10 7.91
N LYS A 115 22.99 5.13 9.11
CA LYS A 115 21.64 5.64 9.34
C LYS A 115 21.57 7.14 9.06
N GLU A 116 22.54 7.92 9.54
CA GLU A 116 22.63 9.35 9.28
C GLU A 116 22.77 9.63 7.78
N ASP A 117 23.66 8.90 7.09
CA ASP A 117 23.88 9.05 5.64
C ASP A 117 22.63 8.70 4.83
N LEU A 118 21.96 7.58 5.14
CA LEU A 118 20.73 7.19 4.47
C LEU A 118 19.59 8.17 4.76
N THR A 119 19.52 8.69 5.99
CA THR A 119 18.52 9.69 6.38
C THR A 119 18.71 10.98 5.59
N LYS A 120 19.94 11.49 5.50
CA LYS A 120 20.28 12.67 4.66
C LYS A 120 19.95 12.40 3.20
N SER A 121 20.36 11.24 2.67
CA SER A 121 20.05 10.87 1.28
C SER A 121 18.55 10.84 1.01
N PHE A 122 17.76 10.31 1.94
CA PHE A 122 16.31 10.30 1.82
C PHE A 122 15.74 11.73 1.77
N PHE A 123 16.06 12.57 2.76
CA PHE A 123 15.47 13.90 2.89
C PHE A 123 15.98 14.91 1.84
N GLU A 124 17.24 14.81 1.43
CA GLU A 124 17.86 15.79 0.51
C GLU A 124 17.81 15.35 -0.96
N LYS A 125 17.48 14.09 -1.25
CA LYS A 125 17.45 13.57 -2.63
C LYS A 125 16.17 12.84 -2.96
N ASP A 126 15.93 11.69 -2.32
CA ASP A 126 14.85 10.79 -2.75
C ASP A 126 13.48 11.39 -2.52
N SER A 127 13.23 11.99 -1.36
CA SER A 127 11.97 12.66 -1.04
C SER A 127 11.70 13.81 -1.99
N LEU A 128 12.68 14.69 -2.23
CA LEU A 128 12.54 15.84 -3.13
C LEU A 128 12.27 15.39 -4.57
N LYS A 129 12.97 14.36 -5.05
CA LYS A 129 12.78 13.80 -6.39
C LYS A 129 11.38 13.21 -6.56
N PHE A 130 10.97 12.33 -5.65
CA PHE A 130 9.71 11.59 -5.80
C PHE A 130 8.50 12.46 -5.46
N LEU A 131 8.53 13.22 -4.37
CA LEU A 131 7.44 14.13 -4.01
C LEU A 131 7.33 15.29 -4.98
N GLY A 132 8.45 15.83 -5.48
CA GLY A 132 8.43 16.86 -6.52
C GLY A 132 7.77 16.38 -7.81
N TRP A 133 8.07 15.15 -8.24
CA TRP A 133 7.41 14.56 -9.41
C TRP A 133 5.92 14.28 -9.16
N LEU A 134 5.54 13.83 -7.97
CA LEU A 134 4.13 13.63 -7.61
C LEU A 134 3.35 14.95 -7.58
N GLU A 135 3.96 16.03 -7.10
CA GLU A 135 3.40 17.38 -7.14
C GLU A 135 3.20 17.84 -8.59
N GLU A 136 4.20 17.65 -9.46
CA GLU A 136 4.05 17.96 -10.89
C GLU A 136 2.93 17.14 -11.56
N LEU A 137 2.81 15.85 -11.21
CA LEU A 137 1.75 14.99 -11.71
C LEU A 137 0.38 15.50 -11.28
N LEU A 138 0.24 15.87 -10.00
CA LEU A 138 -0.98 16.44 -9.44
C LEU A 138 -1.33 17.76 -10.14
N ILE A 139 -0.39 18.70 -10.28
CA ILE A 139 -0.60 19.98 -10.97
C ILE A 139 -1.02 19.78 -12.43
N LYS A 140 -0.43 18.79 -13.13
CA LYS A 140 -0.82 18.46 -14.51
C LYS A 140 -2.27 17.97 -14.61
N ASN A 141 -2.83 17.42 -13.54
CA ASN A 141 -4.22 17.00 -13.50
C ASN A 141 -5.10 18.08 -12.84
N ASN A 142 -5.93 18.75 -13.65
CA ASN A 142 -6.84 19.80 -13.18
C ASN A 142 -6.17 20.92 -12.34
N GLY A 143 -4.91 21.27 -12.65
CA GLY A 143 -4.18 22.33 -11.94
C GLY A 143 -3.82 21.98 -10.49
N GLY A 144 -3.91 20.71 -10.11
CA GLY A 144 -3.69 20.22 -8.75
C GLY A 144 -4.92 20.26 -7.85
N ASP A 145 -6.07 20.67 -8.39
CA ASP A 145 -7.34 20.69 -7.65
C ASP A 145 -8.09 19.36 -7.86
N GLY A 146 -7.66 18.31 -7.16
CA GLY A 146 -8.33 17.01 -7.20
C GLY A 146 -7.42 15.82 -6.93
N PHE A 147 -7.32 14.92 -7.91
CA PHE A 147 -6.69 13.61 -7.79
C PHE A 147 -5.40 13.52 -8.59
N PHE A 148 -4.50 12.60 -8.23
CA PHE A 148 -3.27 12.36 -9.00
C PHE A 148 -3.55 11.87 -10.43
N VAL A 149 -4.60 11.05 -10.61
CA VAL A 149 -4.99 10.45 -11.89
C VAL A 149 -6.52 10.48 -12.01
N GLY A 150 -7.03 10.93 -13.16
CA GLY A 150 -8.46 10.97 -13.44
C GLY A 150 -9.24 11.97 -12.58
N GLU A 151 -10.53 11.71 -12.41
CA GLU A 151 -11.49 12.63 -11.76
C GLU A 151 -12.13 12.04 -10.49
N SER A 152 -11.57 10.94 -9.96
CA SER A 152 -12.11 10.27 -8.77
C SER A 152 -11.02 9.66 -7.90
N VAL A 153 -11.37 9.36 -6.65
CA VAL A 153 -10.48 8.63 -5.73
C VAL A 153 -10.02 7.33 -6.36
N SER A 154 -8.72 7.07 -6.25
CA SER A 154 -8.09 5.81 -6.59
C SER A 154 -7.29 5.30 -5.39
N GLN A 155 -6.73 4.09 -5.50
CA GLN A 155 -5.83 3.56 -4.49
C GLN A 155 -4.60 4.45 -4.24
N ILE A 156 -4.22 5.33 -5.18
CA ILE A 156 -3.10 6.26 -4.98
C ILE A 156 -3.35 7.11 -3.74
N GLN A 157 -4.53 7.73 -3.62
CA GLN A 157 -4.82 8.63 -2.49
C GLN A 157 -4.77 7.88 -1.16
N ILE A 158 -5.28 6.64 -1.16
CA ILE A 158 -5.26 5.80 0.04
C ILE A 158 -3.82 5.42 0.40
N GLN A 159 -3.04 4.90 -0.56
CA GLN A 159 -1.64 4.53 -0.34
C GLN A 159 -0.79 5.73 0.10
N PHE A 160 -0.98 6.89 -0.53
CA PHE A 160 -0.28 8.12 -0.21
C PHE A 160 -0.56 8.64 1.21
N LEU A 161 -1.65 8.23 1.85
CA LEU A 161 -1.96 8.60 3.24
C LEU A 161 -1.51 7.56 4.28
N THR A 162 -0.97 6.42 3.84
CA THR A 162 -0.65 5.26 4.72
C THR A 162 0.83 5.08 5.04
N TRP A 163 1.61 6.16 5.02
CA TRP A 163 3.04 6.16 5.35
C TRP A 163 3.31 5.87 6.82
#